data_AF-A0A7S3SLK6-F1
#
_entry.id   AF-A0A7S3SLK6-F1
#
_cell.length_a   1.000
_cell.length_b   1.000
_cell.length_c   1.000
_cell.angle_alpha   90.00
_cell.angle_beta   90.00
_cell.angle_gamma   90.00
#
_symmetry.space_group_name_H-M   'P 1'
#
loop_
_entity.id
_entity.type
_entity.pdbx_description
1 polymer ?
#
loop_
_entity_poly.entity_id
_entity_poly.type
_entity_poly.pdbx_seq_one_letter_code
_entity_poly.pdbx_strand_id
1 'polypeptide(L)'
;MSKTEMQAGQELERNIQSIRAQPDENEKFSKVLDKTIYEKARDKMKEGKKKSEDETTQKKERSFLDPFLKKLNIKEGTAIEEETAINIKNEALRSLKDRLLTRAEIIQRRLEEEQKNLETAYMDLRRKGDNISASDEAAYEKAVAKANFRMDILTERAQQHYKNSLDKFTQLDKQLMEEPMLAALKQ
;
A
#
# COMPACT_ATOMS: atom_id res chain seq x y z
N MET A 1 35.39 23.67 58.41
CA MET A 1 33.97 23.36 58.16
C MET A 1 33.27 23.36 59.50
N SER A 2 32.39 24.34 59.72
CA SER A 2 31.61 24.47 60.96
C SER A 2 30.63 23.30 61.09
N LYS A 3 30.32 22.85 62.32
CA LYS A 3 29.31 21.79 62.56
C LYS A 3 27.96 22.11 61.89
N THR A 4 27.64 23.40 61.77
CA THR A 4 26.43 23.90 61.12
C THR A 4 26.44 23.64 59.60
N GLU A 5 27.59 23.77 58.94
CA GLU A 5 27.73 23.52 57.49
C GLU A 5 27.62 22.02 57.17
N MET A 6 28.16 21.18 58.07
CA MET A 6 28.08 19.73 57.93
C MET A 6 26.64 19.22 58.14
N GLN A 7 25.89 19.80 59.08
CA GLN A 7 24.47 19.49 59.29
C GLN A 7 23.61 19.95 58.11
N ALA A 8 23.85 21.15 57.58
CA ALA A 8 23.16 21.66 56.41
C ALA A 8 23.42 20.78 55.16
N GLY A 9 24.65 20.30 54.98
CA GLY A 9 24.99 19.37 53.89
C GLY A 9 24.25 18.04 54.01
N GLN A 10 24.18 17.46 55.21
CA GLN A 10 23.46 16.21 55.46
C GLN A 10 21.94 16.35 55.27
N GLU A 11 21.35 17.48 55.66
CA GLU A 11 19.94 17.77 55.42
C GLU A 11 19.65 17.94 53.93
N LEU A 12 20.53 18.63 53.19
CA LEU A 12 20.41 18.78 51.74
C LEU A 12 20.48 17.42 51.02
N GLU A 13 21.42 16.55 51.40
CA GLU A 13 21.53 15.21 50.83
C GLU A 13 20.28 14.36 51.09
N ARG A 14 19.74 14.41 52.32
CA ARG A 14 18.49 13.71 52.65
C ARG A 14 17.31 14.24 51.83
N ASN A 15 17.26 15.54 51.59
CA ASN A 15 16.20 16.16 50.80
C ASN A 15 16.31 15.83 49.30
N ILE A 16 17.53 15.73 48.76
CA ILE A 16 17.76 15.29 47.38
C ILE A 16 17.38 13.80 47.22
N GLN A 17 17.72 12.96 48.21
CA GLN A 17 17.35 11.55 48.20
C GLN A 17 15.84 11.34 48.31
N SER A 18 15.13 12.14 49.11
CA SER A 18 13.66 12.06 49.22
C SER A 18 12.97 12.48 47.92
N ILE A 19 13.46 13.53 47.24
CA ILE A 19 12.96 13.97 45.93
C ILE A 19 13.19 12.90 44.86
N ARG A 20 14.35 12.25 44.84
CA ARG A 20 14.64 11.15 43.89
C ARG A 20 13.86 9.87 44.16
N ALA A 21 13.47 9.63 45.42
CA ALA A 21 12.67 8.48 45.80
C ALA A 21 11.18 8.65 45.45
N GLN A 22 10.74 9.87 45.10
CA GLN A 22 9.40 10.09 44.57
C GLN A 22 9.39 9.77 43.07
N PRO A 23 8.65 8.75 42.61
CA PRO A 23 8.53 8.46 41.20
C PRO A 23 7.74 9.58 40.51
N ASP A 24 8.37 10.25 39.54
CA ASP A 24 7.71 11.25 38.70
C ASP A 24 6.58 10.56 37.90
N GLU A 25 5.33 10.95 38.17
CA GLU A 25 4.13 10.45 37.49
C GLU A 25 4.22 10.64 35.97
N ASN A 26 4.93 11.67 35.49
CA ASN A 26 5.13 11.91 34.06
C ASN A 26 6.15 10.96 33.42
N GLU A 27 7.05 10.35 34.20
CA GLU A 27 8.04 9.40 33.71
C GLU A 27 7.49 7.95 33.64
N LYS A 28 6.35 7.68 34.31
CA LYS A 28 5.67 6.37 34.23
C LYS A 28 5.15 6.07 32.82
N PHE A 29 4.83 7.09 32.04
CA PHE A 29 4.26 6.96 30.69
C PHE A 29 5.30 6.99 29.56
N SER A 30 6.54 7.41 29.81
CA SER A 30 7.61 7.44 28.79
C SER A 30 8.33 6.10 28.64
N LYS A 31 8.15 5.17 29.60
CA LYS A 31 8.75 3.83 29.59
C LYS A 31 7.76 2.77 29.13
N VAL A 32 6.97 3.05 28.09
CA VAL A 32 6.43 1.97 27.27
C VAL A 32 7.62 1.38 26.52
N LEU A 33 8.19 0.31 27.07
CA LEU A 33 9.22 -0.46 26.37
C LEU A 33 8.63 -0.94 25.06
N ASP A 34 9.11 -0.36 23.95
CA ASP A 34 8.82 -0.87 22.63
C ASP A 34 9.19 -2.36 22.59
N LYS A 35 8.26 -3.19 22.10
CA LYS A 35 8.48 -4.61 21.92
C LYS A 35 9.84 -4.84 21.24
N THR A 36 10.63 -5.74 21.81
CA THR A 36 11.93 -6.10 21.23
C THR A 36 11.72 -6.65 19.82
N ILE A 37 12.78 -6.60 18.99
CA ILE A 37 12.73 -7.14 17.62
C ILE A 37 12.26 -8.61 17.62
N TYR A 38 12.66 -9.38 18.63
CA TYR A 38 12.25 -10.76 18.84
C TYR A 38 10.76 -10.91 19.18
N GLU A 39 10.20 -10.05 20.03
CA GLU A 39 8.77 -10.04 20.34
C GLU A 39 7.93 -9.67 19.11
N LYS A 40 8.35 -8.65 18.35
CA LYS A 40 7.70 -8.29 17.08
C LYS A 40 7.75 -9.44 16.07
N ALA A 41 8.86 -10.17 15.99
CA ALA A 41 8.97 -11.35 15.12
C ALA A 41 8.07 -12.50 15.59
N ARG A 42 8.00 -12.77 16.90
CA ARG A 42 7.16 -13.81 17.48
C ARG A 42 5.67 -13.51 17.30
N ASP A 43 5.27 -12.26 17.45
CA ASP A 43 3.90 -11.81 17.22
C ASP A 43 3.51 -11.95 15.75
N LYS A 44 4.39 -11.56 14.81
CA LYS A 44 4.18 -11.81 13.38
C LYS A 44 4.05 -13.31 13.05
N MET A 45 4.81 -14.18 13.71
CA MET A 45 4.67 -15.64 13.53
C MET A 45 3.33 -16.17 14.09
N LYS A 46 2.90 -15.67 15.25
CA LYS A 46 1.60 -16.05 15.84
C LYS A 46 0.43 -15.53 15.01
N GLU A 47 0.51 -14.30 14.49
CA GLU A 47 -0.48 -13.74 13.57
C GLU A 47 -0.50 -14.49 12.24
N GLY A 48 0.66 -14.90 11.72
CA GLY A 48 0.75 -15.78 10.54
C GLY A 48 0.06 -17.12 10.77
N LYS A 49 0.25 -17.72 11.96
CA LYS A 49 -0.43 -18.98 12.33
C LYS A 49 -1.93 -18.83 12.56
N LYS A 50 -2.38 -17.75 13.19
CA LYS A 50 -3.81 -17.44 13.34
C LYS A 50 -4.48 -17.17 12.01
N LYS A 51 -3.82 -16.43 11.10
CA LYS A 51 -4.30 -16.26 9.72
C LYS A 51 -4.37 -17.60 8.98
N SER A 52 -3.41 -18.51 9.18
CA SER A 52 -3.51 -19.83 8.54
C SER A 52 -4.63 -20.71 9.11
N GLU A 53 -4.91 -20.64 10.42
CA GLU A 53 -6.01 -21.41 11.04
C GLU A 53 -7.40 -20.86 10.69
N ASP A 54 -7.58 -19.53 10.63
CA ASP A 54 -8.85 -18.91 10.17
C ASP A 54 -9.05 -19.02 8.65
N GLU A 55 -7.99 -19.28 7.86
CA GLU A 55 -8.09 -19.55 6.42
C GLU A 55 -8.36 -21.02 6.09
N THR A 56 -8.21 -21.94 7.05
CA THR A 56 -8.50 -23.37 6.87
C THR A 56 -9.98 -23.74 6.98
N THR A 57 -10.85 -22.82 7.39
CA THR A 57 -12.31 -22.98 7.24
C THR A 57 -12.71 -22.69 5.80
N GLN A 58 -12.43 -23.64 4.90
CA GLN A 58 -12.97 -23.73 3.54
C GLN A 58 -13.12 -22.36 2.84
N LYS A 59 -12.01 -21.72 2.46
CA LYS A 59 -12.04 -20.85 1.26
C LYS A 59 -12.49 -21.73 0.09
N LYS A 60 -13.80 -21.91 -0.10
CA LYS A 60 -14.35 -22.25 -1.41
C LYS A 60 -13.66 -21.30 -2.37
N GLU A 61 -12.95 -21.83 -3.35
CA GLU A 61 -12.33 -21.04 -4.41
C GLU A 61 -13.43 -20.12 -4.93
N ARG A 62 -13.34 -18.83 -4.59
CA ARG A 62 -14.40 -17.88 -4.95
C ARG A 62 -14.42 -17.85 -6.46
N SER A 63 -15.54 -18.26 -7.05
CA SER A 63 -15.66 -18.25 -8.49
C SER A 63 -15.47 -16.82 -8.97
N PHE A 64 -14.77 -16.64 -10.09
CA PHE A 64 -14.61 -15.32 -10.69
C PHE A 64 -15.97 -14.75 -11.14
N LEU A 65 -17.01 -15.58 -11.23
CA LEU A 65 -18.39 -15.18 -11.49
C LEU A 65 -19.13 -14.65 -10.27
N ASP A 66 -18.69 -14.96 -9.04
CA ASP A 66 -19.37 -14.58 -7.79
C ASP A 66 -19.76 -13.10 -7.72
N PRO A 67 -18.88 -12.13 -8.09
CA PRO A 67 -19.23 -10.71 -8.02
C PRO A 67 -20.36 -10.35 -8.98
N PHE A 68 -20.42 -10.99 -10.15
CA PHE A 68 -21.38 -10.70 -11.21
C PHE A 68 -22.73 -11.37 -10.92
N LEU A 69 -22.71 -12.61 -10.43
CA LEU A 69 -23.92 -13.33 -10.00
C LEU A 69 -24.61 -12.58 -8.86
N LYS A 70 -23.85 -12.11 -7.87
CA LYS A 70 -24.39 -11.28 -6.78
C LYS A 70 -24.97 -9.97 -7.27
N LYS A 71 -24.28 -9.29 -8.20
CA LYS A 71 -24.76 -8.03 -8.78
C LYS A 71 -26.07 -8.20 -9.54
N LEU A 72 -26.26 -9.33 -10.20
CA LEU A 72 -27.46 -9.66 -10.98
C LEU A 72 -28.54 -10.42 -10.17
N ASN A 73 -28.32 -10.63 -8.87
CA ASN A 73 -29.21 -11.40 -7.98
C ASN A 73 -29.48 -12.85 -8.45
N ILE A 74 -28.50 -13.48 -9.08
CA ILE A 74 -28.58 -14.85 -9.59
C ILE A 74 -28.00 -15.82 -8.56
N LYS A 75 -28.72 -16.91 -8.28
CA LYS A 75 -28.23 -17.98 -7.40
C LYS A 75 -27.31 -18.92 -8.19
N GLU A 76 -26.21 -19.31 -7.57
CA GLU A 76 -25.29 -20.29 -8.14
C GLU A 76 -26.02 -21.62 -8.40
N GLY A 77 -25.79 -22.24 -9.56
CA GLY A 77 -26.40 -23.53 -9.93
C GLY A 77 -27.82 -23.48 -10.51
N THR A 78 -28.42 -22.30 -10.70
CA THR A 78 -29.66 -22.20 -11.49
C THR A 78 -29.35 -22.26 -12.98
N ALA A 79 -30.19 -22.92 -13.77
CA ALA A 79 -30.13 -22.80 -15.24
C ALA A 79 -30.41 -21.33 -15.62
N ILE A 80 -29.53 -20.75 -16.40
CA ILE A 80 -29.59 -19.34 -16.80
C ILE A 80 -30.01 -19.27 -18.27
N GLU A 81 -30.96 -18.38 -18.58
CA GLU A 81 -31.38 -18.10 -19.95
C GLU A 81 -30.25 -17.44 -20.75
N GLU A 82 -30.24 -17.63 -22.07
CA GLU A 82 -29.21 -17.11 -22.97
C GLU A 82 -28.97 -15.60 -22.78
N GLU A 83 -30.04 -14.80 -22.73
CA GLU A 83 -29.94 -13.34 -22.51
C GLU A 83 -29.23 -13.01 -21.18
N THR A 84 -29.53 -13.76 -20.14
CA THR A 84 -28.91 -13.56 -18.82
C THR A 84 -27.44 -13.99 -18.83
N ALA A 85 -27.10 -15.07 -19.54
CA ALA A 85 -25.71 -15.51 -19.74
C ALA A 85 -24.90 -14.46 -20.53
N ILE A 86 -25.49 -13.85 -21.56
CA ILE A 86 -24.90 -12.75 -22.34
C ILE A 86 -24.65 -11.55 -21.42
N ASN A 87 -25.62 -11.19 -20.57
CA ASN A 87 -25.50 -10.10 -19.62
C ASN A 87 -24.38 -10.32 -18.61
N ILE A 88 -24.25 -11.53 -18.04
CA ILE A 88 -23.15 -11.87 -17.12
C ILE A 88 -21.79 -11.72 -17.82
N LYS A 89 -21.66 -12.29 -19.02
CA LYS A 89 -20.42 -12.22 -19.80
C LYS A 89 -20.03 -10.76 -20.10
N ASN A 90 -20.98 -9.97 -20.60
CA ASN A 90 -20.75 -8.56 -20.93
C ASN A 90 -20.34 -7.74 -19.70
N GLU A 91 -20.99 -7.97 -18.56
CA GLU A 91 -20.66 -7.28 -17.31
C GLU A 91 -19.26 -7.66 -16.80
N ALA A 92 -18.89 -8.94 -16.90
CA ALA A 92 -17.57 -9.42 -16.50
C ALA A 92 -16.45 -8.80 -17.37
N LEU A 93 -16.63 -8.81 -18.69
CA LEU A 93 -15.68 -8.22 -19.63
C LEU A 93 -15.60 -6.70 -19.48
N ARG A 94 -16.74 -6.01 -19.29
CA ARG A 94 -16.78 -4.57 -19.02
C ARG A 94 -16.03 -4.23 -17.74
N SER A 95 -16.27 -4.96 -16.65
CA SER A 95 -15.58 -4.75 -15.38
C SER A 95 -14.06 -4.95 -15.50
N LEU A 96 -13.60 -5.93 -16.29
CA LEU A 96 -12.17 -6.07 -16.56
C LEU A 96 -11.63 -4.90 -17.38
N LYS A 97 -12.33 -4.49 -18.45
CA LYS A 97 -11.95 -3.35 -19.29
C LYS A 97 -11.79 -2.07 -18.47
N ASP A 98 -12.78 -1.75 -17.64
CA ASP A 98 -12.76 -0.54 -16.81
C ASP A 98 -11.56 -0.56 -15.85
N ARG A 99 -11.26 -1.71 -15.21
CA ARG A 99 -10.08 -1.85 -14.33
C ARG A 99 -8.76 -1.68 -15.08
N LEU A 100 -8.66 -2.21 -16.31
CA LEU A 100 -7.47 -2.03 -17.14
C LEU A 100 -7.29 -0.56 -17.54
N LEU A 101 -8.37 0.12 -17.92
CA LEU A 101 -8.35 1.55 -18.24
C LEU A 101 -7.93 2.39 -17.04
N THR A 102 -8.58 2.22 -15.87
CA THR A 102 -8.21 2.92 -14.65
C THR A 102 -6.75 2.68 -14.27
N ARG A 103 -6.24 1.46 -14.46
CA ARG A 103 -4.83 1.17 -14.19
C ARG A 103 -3.89 1.90 -15.15
N ALA A 104 -4.24 1.99 -16.43
CA ALA A 104 -3.47 2.77 -17.41
C ALA A 104 -3.48 4.26 -17.04
N GLU A 105 -4.63 4.82 -16.68
CA GLU A 105 -4.77 6.21 -16.22
C GLU A 105 -3.91 6.51 -15.00
N ILE A 106 -3.88 5.60 -14.00
CA ILE A 106 -3.02 5.76 -12.81
C ILE A 106 -1.53 5.79 -13.18
N ILE A 107 -1.10 4.92 -14.11
CA ILE A 107 0.29 4.89 -14.55
C ILE A 107 0.64 6.19 -15.28
N GLN A 108 -0.22 6.62 -16.21
CA GLN A 108 -0.03 7.83 -17.00
C GLN A 108 0.03 9.07 -16.10
N ARG A 109 -0.94 9.22 -15.20
CA ARG A 109 -0.99 10.33 -14.24
C ARG A 109 0.28 10.39 -13.38
N ARG A 110 0.78 9.24 -12.91
CA ARG A 110 2.03 9.22 -12.12
C ARG A 110 3.25 9.63 -12.95
N LEU A 111 3.28 9.29 -14.23
CA LEU A 111 4.36 9.68 -15.13
C LEU A 111 4.35 11.19 -15.35
N GLU A 112 3.18 11.77 -15.58
CA GLU A 112 2.97 13.23 -15.67
C GLU A 112 3.33 13.95 -14.36
N GLU A 113 2.97 13.38 -13.20
CA GLU A 113 3.35 13.91 -11.89
C GLU A 113 4.89 13.95 -11.71
N GLU A 114 5.61 12.89 -12.09
CA GLU A 114 7.08 12.88 -12.01
C GLU A 114 7.73 13.88 -12.98
N GLN A 115 7.20 14.02 -14.21
CA GLN A 115 7.65 15.03 -15.17
C GLN A 115 7.46 16.45 -14.63
N LYS A 116 6.28 16.74 -14.07
CA LYS A 116 5.96 18.04 -13.49
C LYS A 116 6.83 18.35 -12.28
N ASN A 117 7.13 17.35 -11.44
CA ASN A 117 8.03 17.51 -10.30
C ASN A 117 9.45 17.89 -10.75
N LEU A 118 9.95 17.26 -11.82
CA LEU A 118 11.26 17.58 -12.38
C LEU A 118 11.28 18.96 -13.03
N GLU A 119 10.23 19.34 -13.76
CA GLU A 119 10.07 20.69 -14.33
C GLU A 119 10.06 21.75 -13.22
N THR A 120 9.34 21.49 -12.11
CA THR A 120 9.26 22.39 -10.97
C THR A 120 10.63 22.55 -10.30
N ALA A 121 11.35 21.43 -10.07
CA ALA A 121 12.71 21.47 -9.51
C ALA A 121 13.68 22.26 -10.41
N TYR A 122 13.54 22.13 -11.74
CA TYR A 122 14.34 22.91 -12.69
C TYR A 122 13.99 24.40 -12.65
N MET A 123 12.70 24.75 -12.59
CA MET A 123 12.24 26.13 -12.45
C MET A 123 12.73 26.78 -11.13
N ASP A 124 12.71 26.03 -10.03
CA ASP A 124 13.18 26.50 -8.72
C ASP A 124 14.69 26.76 -8.72
N LEU A 125 15.48 25.87 -9.34
CA LEU A 125 16.92 26.10 -9.52
C LEU A 125 17.17 27.32 -10.40
N ARG A 126 16.50 27.41 -11.54
CA ARG A 126 16.62 28.53 -12.48
C ARG A 126 16.24 29.87 -11.84
N ARG A 127 15.26 29.90 -10.95
CA ARG A 127 14.81 31.12 -10.24
C ARG A 127 15.90 31.70 -9.34
N LYS A 128 16.83 30.88 -8.84
CA LYS A 128 17.95 31.35 -8.02
C LYS A 128 18.99 32.14 -8.82
N GLY A 129 19.02 31.96 -10.14
CA GLY A 129 19.90 32.72 -11.04
C GLY A 129 21.36 32.62 -10.61
N ASP A 130 22.01 33.76 -10.40
CA ASP A 130 23.42 33.82 -10.00
C ASP A 130 23.67 33.41 -8.53
N ASN A 131 22.61 33.21 -7.74
CA ASN A 131 22.71 32.78 -6.33
C ASN A 131 22.66 31.25 -6.16
N ILE A 132 22.85 30.48 -7.23
CA ILE A 132 22.90 29.01 -7.15
C ILE A 132 24.16 28.61 -6.38
N SER A 133 23.95 27.84 -5.30
CA SER A 133 25.07 27.23 -4.57
C SER A 133 25.37 25.82 -5.10
N ALA A 134 26.58 25.32 -4.87
CA ALA A 134 26.95 23.93 -5.17
C ALA A 134 26.01 22.91 -4.48
N SER A 135 25.44 23.27 -3.32
CA SER A 135 24.45 22.44 -2.64
C SER A 135 23.12 22.39 -3.38
N ASP A 136 22.72 23.46 -4.08
CA ASP A 136 21.48 23.51 -4.86
C ASP A 136 21.60 22.66 -6.13
N GLU A 137 22.76 22.71 -6.79
CA GLU A 137 23.06 21.86 -7.95
C GLU A 137 23.04 20.38 -7.57
N ALA A 138 23.74 20.00 -6.50
CA ALA A 138 23.75 18.61 -6.01
C ALA A 138 22.35 18.11 -5.60
N ALA A 139 21.51 18.98 -5.02
CA ALA A 139 20.13 18.65 -4.69
C ALA A 139 19.28 18.43 -5.96
N TYR A 140 19.46 19.27 -6.97
CA TYR A 140 18.79 19.13 -8.27
C TYR A 140 19.22 17.87 -9.00
N GLU A 141 20.52 17.57 -9.10
CA GLU A 141 21.02 16.34 -9.71
C GLU A 141 20.43 15.08 -9.05
N LYS A 142 20.34 15.08 -7.72
CA LYS A 142 19.69 13.99 -6.97
C LYS A 142 18.20 13.89 -7.29
N ALA A 143 17.51 15.01 -7.46
CA ALA A 143 16.10 15.03 -7.87
C ALA A 143 15.93 14.47 -9.28
N VAL A 144 16.79 14.86 -10.23
CA VAL A 144 16.81 14.35 -11.61
C VAL A 144 17.04 12.85 -11.64
N ALA A 145 18.07 12.35 -10.96
CA ALA A 145 18.37 10.92 -10.90
C ALA A 145 17.19 10.11 -10.35
N LYS A 146 16.55 10.61 -9.29
CA LYS A 146 15.39 9.95 -8.67
C LYS A 146 14.14 9.99 -9.55
N ALA A 147 13.87 11.10 -10.22
CA ALA A 147 12.74 11.24 -11.13
C ALA A 147 12.91 10.33 -12.35
N ASN A 148 14.09 10.33 -12.98
CA ASN A 148 14.39 9.45 -14.13
C ASN A 148 14.19 7.97 -13.76
N PHE A 149 14.75 7.52 -12.63
CA PHE A 149 14.54 6.15 -12.17
C PHE A 149 13.06 5.77 -12.02
N ARG A 150 12.23 6.69 -11.50
CA ARG A 150 10.78 6.46 -11.36
C ARG A 150 10.08 6.47 -12.72
N MET A 151 10.43 7.40 -13.59
CA MET A 151 9.89 7.50 -14.95
C MET A 151 10.20 6.25 -15.77
N ASP A 152 11.40 5.68 -15.64
CA ASP A 152 11.79 4.43 -16.30
C ASP A 152 10.90 3.26 -15.84
N ILE A 153 10.72 3.10 -14.52
CA ILE A 153 9.83 2.08 -13.95
C ILE A 153 8.39 2.27 -14.43
N LEU A 154 7.89 3.51 -14.46
CA LEU A 154 6.53 3.81 -14.90
C LEU A 154 6.35 3.53 -16.40
N THR A 155 7.37 3.82 -17.21
CA THR A 155 7.40 3.54 -18.65
C THR A 155 7.40 2.04 -18.91
N GLU A 156 8.24 1.27 -18.21
CA GLU A 156 8.25 -0.19 -18.30
C GLU A 156 6.88 -0.77 -17.88
N ARG A 157 6.30 -0.27 -16.79
CA ARG A 157 4.96 -0.67 -16.34
C ARG A 157 3.88 -0.35 -17.36
N ALA A 158 3.95 0.80 -18.03
CA ALA A 158 3.01 1.17 -19.09
C ALA A 158 3.12 0.21 -20.27
N GLN A 159 4.34 -0.09 -20.72
CA GLN A 159 4.60 -1.06 -21.80
C GLN A 159 4.10 -2.45 -21.44
N GLN A 160 4.40 -2.92 -20.23
CA GLN A 160 3.98 -4.24 -19.77
C GLN A 160 2.45 -4.30 -19.58
N HIS A 161 1.83 -3.21 -19.15
CA HIS A 161 0.38 -3.11 -19.09
C HIS A 161 -0.24 -3.18 -20.49
N TYR A 162 0.30 -2.44 -21.46
CA TYR A 162 -0.17 -2.46 -22.85
C TYR A 162 -0.11 -3.88 -23.44
N LYS A 163 1.04 -4.57 -23.29
CA LYS A 163 1.22 -5.95 -23.76
C LYS A 163 0.21 -6.92 -23.12
N ASN A 164 0.11 -6.92 -21.79
CA ASN A 164 -0.65 -7.94 -21.08
C ASN A 164 -2.16 -7.66 -21.01
N SER A 165 -2.62 -6.45 -21.30
CA SER A 165 -4.05 -6.09 -21.15
C SER A 165 -4.92 -6.86 -22.13
N LEU A 166 -4.46 -6.98 -23.37
CA LEU A 166 -5.17 -7.74 -24.40
C LEU A 166 -5.22 -9.23 -24.04
N ASP A 167 -4.09 -9.81 -23.65
CA ASP A 167 -4.00 -11.21 -23.25
C ASP A 167 -4.94 -11.54 -22.09
N LYS A 168 -5.01 -10.68 -21.06
CA LYS A 168 -5.94 -10.84 -19.94
C LYS A 168 -7.39 -10.77 -20.37
N PHE A 169 -7.72 -9.87 -21.31
CA PHE A 169 -9.07 -9.73 -21.82
C PHE A 169 -9.48 -10.98 -22.61
N THR A 170 -8.62 -11.45 -23.51
CA THR A 170 -8.85 -12.68 -24.29
C THR A 170 -8.89 -13.91 -23.41
N GLN A 171 -8.05 -13.99 -22.37
CA GLN A 171 -8.08 -15.10 -21.42
C GLN A 171 -9.39 -15.15 -20.64
N LEU A 172 -9.90 -14.00 -20.16
CA LEU A 172 -11.18 -13.95 -19.47
C LEU A 172 -12.33 -14.33 -20.40
N ASP A 173 -12.33 -13.86 -21.65
CA ASP A 173 -13.34 -14.22 -22.63
C ASP A 173 -13.38 -15.74 -22.90
N LYS A 174 -12.20 -16.37 -23.07
CA LYS A 174 -12.09 -17.83 -23.19
C LYS A 174 -12.61 -18.57 -21.96
N GLN A 175 -12.22 -18.12 -20.76
CA GLN A 175 -12.69 -18.70 -19.50
C GLN A 175 -14.22 -18.60 -19.39
N LEU A 176 -14.81 -17.45 -19.72
CA LEU A 176 -16.26 -17.26 -19.72
C LEU A 176 -16.96 -18.15 -20.74
N MET A 177 -16.35 -18.41 -21.90
CA MET A 177 -16.91 -19.36 -22.86
C MET A 177 -16.79 -20.80 -22.37
N GLU A 178 -15.76 -21.17 -21.62
CA GLU A 178 -15.59 -22.53 -21.11
C GLU A 178 -16.48 -22.85 -19.91
N GLU A 179 -16.94 -21.84 -19.18
CA GLU A 179 -17.74 -21.98 -17.96
C GLU A 179 -19.05 -22.75 -18.13
N PRO A 180 -19.27 -23.83 -17.35
CA PRO A 180 -20.49 -24.63 -17.41
C PRO A 180 -21.77 -23.83 -17.16
N MET A 181 -21.74 -22.84 -16.27
CA MET A 181 -22.91 -21.98 -15.98
C MET A 181 -23.30 -21.09 -17.17
N LEU A 182 -22.36 -20.82 -18.08
CA LEU A 182 -22.57 -20.00 -19.27
C LEU A 182 -22.69 -20.87 -20.54
N ALA A 183 -22.94 -22.17 -20.41
CA ALA A 183 -23.04 -23.09 -21.54
C ALA A 183 -24.10 -22.71 -22.60
N ALA A 184 -25.11 -21.93 -22.21
CA ALA A 184 -26.10 -21.35 -23.13
C ALA A 184 -25.46 -20.49 -24.23
N LEU A 185 -24.25 -19.95 -24.02
CA LEU A 185 -23.51 -19.15 -25.00
C LEU A 185 -22.82 -19.96 -26.11
N LYS A 186 -22.80 -21.30 -26.01
CA LYS A 186 -22.17 -22.20 -26.99
C LYS A 186 -23.15 -22.71 -28.06
N GLN A 187 -24.43 -22.39 -27.94
CA GLN A 187 -25.48 -22.88 -28.83
C GLN A 187 -25.60 -22.05 -30.11
#